data_AF-A0A2E8XZ55-F1
#
_entry.id   AF-A0A2E8XZ55-F1
#
_cell.length_a   1.000
_cell.length_b   1.000
_cell.length_c   1.000
_cell.angle_alpha   90.00
_cell.angle_beta   90.00
_cell.angle_gamma   90.00
#
_symmetry.space_group_name_H-M   'P 1'
#
loop_
_entity.id
_entity.type
_entity.pdbx_description
1 polymer ?
#
loop_
_entity_poly.entity_id
_entity_poly.type
_entity_poly.pdbx_seq_one_letter_code
_entity_poly.pdbx_strand_id
1 'polypeptide(L)'
;MTADIGREGVYAAELAAFGGTLADCEVGFDELLWLRNAICASVWWPAGDIDVEQARSDARSSTTREGDDARARIRIAAPQCTPLTLAHEVAHVLAGVDAGHGPRYRRAELDLVFAMFGSTEMQWLLDAFEAMNLEVADRNWPSPTEGPLQRLIDLA
;
A
#
# COMPACT_ATOMS: atom_id res chain seq x y z
N MET A 1 16.46 8.74 -15.13
CA MET A 1 15.06 8.56 -14.71
C MET A 1 14.36 7.74 -15.76
N THR A 2 14.20 6.45 -15.50
CA THR A 2 13.32 5.58 -16.31
C THR A 2 11.88 6.04 -16.02
N ALA A 3 11.08 6.26 -17.06
CA ALA A 3 9.69 6.63 -16.86
C ALA A 3 8.97 5.49 -16.11
N ASP A 4 8.12 5.86 -15.15
CA ASP A 4 7.31 4.93 -14.40
C ASP A 4 6.07 4.55 -15.22
N ILE A 5 6.26 3.59 -16.13
CA ILE A 5 5.28 3.20 -17.15
C ILE A 5 4.10 2.41 -16.51
N GLY A 6 4.31 1.80 -15.34
CA GLY A 6 3.29 0.98 -14.67
C GLY A 6 2.23 1.76 -13.90
N ARG A 7 2.52 3.03 -13.57
CA ARG A 7 1.72 3.81 -12.62
C ARG A 7 0.27 4.00 -13.02
N GLU A 8 0.02 4.35 -14.28
CA GLU A 8 -1.35 4.58 -14.77
C GLU A 8 -2.18 3.28 -14.72
N GLY A 9 -1.56 2.14 -15.05
CA GLY A 9 -2.20 0.84 -14.96
C GLY A 9 -2.51 0.44 -13.51
N VAL A 10 -1.59 0.68 -12.58
CA VAL A 10 -1.85 0.43 -11.15
C VAL A 10 -3.02 1.27 -10.64
N TYR A 11 -3.02 2.59 -10.88
CA TYR A 11 -4.12 3.45 -10.43
C TYR A 11 -5.48 3.03 -11.02
N ALA A 12 -5.50 2.59 -12.28
CA ALA A 12 -6.71 2.06 -12.90
C ALA A 12 -7.16 0.76 -12.21
N ALA A 13 -6.23 -0.14 -11.88
CA ALA A 13 -6.52 -1.41 -11.22
C ALA A 13 -7.02 -1.21 -9.78
N GLU A 14 -6.37 -0.33 -9.02
CA GLU A 14 -6.79 0.08 -7.67
C GLU A 14 -8.22 0.64 -7.69
N LEU A 15 -8.51 1.56 -8.62
CA LEU A 15 -9.84 2.12 -8.78
C LEU A 15 -10.88 1.05 -9.15
N ALA A 16 -10.53 0.12 -10.04
CA ALA A 16 -11.42 -0.97 -10.44
C ALA A 16 -11.69 -1.97 -9.31
N ALA A 17 -10.69 -2.24 -8.47
CA ALA A 17 -10.80 -3.19 -7.37
C ALA A 17 -11.48 -2.59 -6.14
N PHE A 18 -11.21 -1.32 -5.82
CA PHE A 18 -11.55 -0.72 -4.52
C PHE A 18 -12.37 0.56 -4.59
N GLY A 19 -12.61 1.13 -5.77
CA GLY A 19 -13.38 2.37 -5.90
C GLY A 19 -14.75 2.25 -5.23
N GLY A 20 -14.99 3.07 -4.21
CA GLY A 20 -16.23 3.06 -3.43
C GLY A 20 -16.33 1.98 -2.33
N THR A 21 -15.25 1.27 -2.04
CA THR A 21 -15.14 0.33 -0.90
C THR A 21 -14.56 1.02 0.34
N LEU A 22 -14.56 0.33 1.49
CA LEU A 22 -13.94 0.84 2.72
C LEU A 22 -12.42 1.03 2.61
N ALA A 23 -11.74 0.29 1.72
CA ALA A 23 -10.31 0.49 1.47
C ALA A 23 -10.00 1.88 0.88
N ASP A 24 -10.93 2.43 0.10
CA ASP A 24 -10.83 3.75 -0.56
C ASP A 24 -11.61 4.86 0.19
N CYS A 25 -12.14 4.57 1.38
CA CYS A 25 -12.80 5.58 2.20
C CYS A 25 -11.78 6.40 3.01
N GLU A 26 -12.03 7.71 3.12
CA GLU A 26 -11.23 8.59 3.97
C GLU A 26 -11.41 8.20 5.45
N VAL A 27 -10.29 8.08 6.15
CA VAL A 27 -10.21 7.78 7.58
C VAL A 27 -9.37 8.84 8.29
N GLY A 28 -9.43 8.89 9.62
CA GLY A 28 -8.51 9.72 10.39
C GLY A 28 -7.05 9.26 10.24
N PHE A 29 -6.12 10.20 10.46
CA PHE A 29 -4.70 9.90 10.34
C PHE A 29 -4.21 8.92 11.42
N ASP A 30 -4.83 8.94 12.60
CA ASP A 30 -4.51 8.03 13.71
C ASP A 30 -4.83 6.57 13.34
N GLU A 31 -5.88 6.33 12.56
CA GLU A 31 -6.21 5.02 12.02
C GLU A 31 -5.13 4.51 11.06
N LEU A 32 -4.58 5.38 10.20
CA LEU A 32 -3.44 5.00 9.33
C LEU A 32 -2.18 4.69 10.14
N LEU A 33 -1.91 5.43 11.22
CA LEU A 33 -0.80 5.12 12.12
C LEU A 33 -0.98 3.79 12.83
N TRP A 34 -2.21 3.45 13.23
CA TRP A 34 -2.51 2.14 13.80
C TRP A 34 -2.25 1.00 12.80
N LEU A 35 -2.70 1.14 11.55
CA LEU A 35 -2.43 0.15 10.48
C LEU A 35 -0.94 -0.01 10.22
N ARG A 36 -0.22 1.11 10.11
CA ARG A 36 1.25 1.10 9.96
C ARG A 36 1.91 0.31 11.09
N ASN A 37 1.51 0.56 12.35
CA ASN A 37 2.12 -0.10 13.50
C ASN A 37 1.86 -1.62 13.48
N ALA A 38 0.67 -2.04 13.05
CA ALA A 38 0.35 -3.46 12.88
C ALA A 38 1.24 -4.14 11.82
N ILE A 39 1.50 -3.47 10.69
CA ILE A 39 2.40 -3.97 9.64
C ILE A 39 3.84 -4.07 10.18
N CYS A 40 4.38 -2.99 10.75
CA CYS A 40 5.75 -2.97 11.26
C CYS A 40 6.01 -4.00 12.38
N ALA A 41 4.99 -4.31 13.19
CA ALA A 41 5.08 -5.32 14.24
C ALA A 41 4.95 -6.77 13.72
N SER A 42 4.60 -6.97 12.45
CA SER A 42 4.37 -8.30 11.89
C SER A 42 5.68 -9.03 11.58
N VAL A 43 5.74 -10.33 11.90
CA VAL A 43 6.96 -11.15 11.69
C VAL A 43 7.37 -11.32 10.23
N TRP A 44 6.43 -11.13 9.30
CA TRP A 44 6.70 -11.25 7.87
C TRP A 44 7.32 -9.97 7.28
N TRP A 45 7.20 -8.83 7.98
CA TRP A 45 7.63 -7.53 7.51
C TRP A 45 9.15 -7.35 7.64
N PRO A 46 9.89 -7.20 6.53
CA PRO A 46 11.35 -7.18 6.58
C PRO A 46 11.96 -5.79 6.75
N ALA A 47 11.21 -4.71 6.49
CA ALA A 47 11.78 -3.37 6.37
C ALA A 47 11.90 -2.61 7.70
N GLY A 48 11.43 -3.20 8.82
CA GLY A 48 11.46 -2.56 10.14
C GLY A 48 10.54 -1.35 10.25
N ASP A 49 10.91 -0.37 11.07
CA ASP A 49 10.09 0.81 11.29
C ASP A 49 10.10 1.74 10.05
N ILE A 50 8.91 2.24 9.70
CA ILE A 50 8.70 3.26 8.68
C ILE A 50 8.12 4.51 9.31
N ASP A 51 8.46 5.70 8.81
CA ASP A 51 7.88 6.95 9.27
C ASP A 51 6.72 7.35 8.36
N VAL A 52 5.54 7.57 8.94
CA VAL A 52 4.35 8.06 8.22
C VAL A 52 3.97 9.40 8.83
N GLU A 53 3.93 10.45 8.01
CA GLU A 53 3.59 11.81 8.43
C GLU A 53 2.51 12.42 7.53
N GLN A 54 1.75 13.37 8.06
CA GLN A 54 0.87 14.18 7.22
C GLN A 54 1.71 15.07 6.32
N ALA A 55 1.34 15.12 5.04
CA ALA A 55 1.90 16.09 4.12
C ALA A 55 1.46 17.52 4.51
N ARG A 56 2.10 18.52 3.88
CA ARG A 56 1.66 19.91 4.00
C ARG A 56 0.20 20.04 3.53
N SER A 57 -0.52 21.01 4.07
CA SER A 57 -1.95 21.21 3.79
C SER A 57 -2.30 21.46 2.31
N ASP A 58 -1.33 21.90 1.49
CA ASP A 58 -1.48 22.14 0.06
C ASP A 58 -1.05 20.96 -0.82
N ALA A 59 -0.58 19.86 -0.22
CA ALA A 59 -0.16 18.67 -0.94
C ALA A 59 -1.37 17.99 -1.61
N ARG A 60 -1.18 17.61 -2.87
CA ARG A 60 -2.19 16.93 -3.69
C ARG A 60 -1.92 15.45 -3.89
N SER A 61 -0.75 14.97 -3.46
CA SER A 61 -0.34 13.59 -3.62
C SER A 61 0.47 13.13 -2.42
N SER A 62 0.27 11.88 -2.03
CA SER A 62 1.12 11.12 -1.12
C SER A 62 2.43 10.71 -1.81
N THR A 63 3.46 10.42 -1.02
CA THR A 63 4.76 10.00 -1.54
C THR A 63 5.53 9.14 -0.55
N THR A 64 6.28 8.17 -1.06
CA THR A 64 7.31 7.41 -0.34
C THR A 64 8.72 7.79 -0.77
N ARG A 65 9.65 7.93 0.18
CA ARG A 65 11.07 8.22 -0.07
C ARG A 65 11.97 7.49 0.92
N GLU A 66 13.23 7.30 0.56
CA GLU A 66 14.25 6.92 1.53
C GLU A 66 14.49 8.07 2.53
N GLY A 67 14.63 7.72 3.81
CA GLY A 67 15.02 8.64 4.86
C GLY A 67 16.53 8.68 5.06
N ASP A 68 17.01 9.77 5.66
CA ASP A 68 18.44 9.99 5.89
C ASP A 68 19.00 9.04 6.97
N ASP A 69 18.11 8.46 7.79
CA ASP A 69 18.39 7.48 8.84
C ASP A 69 18.10 6.03 8.40
N ALA A 70 18.02 5.80 7.09
CA ALA A 70 17.67 4.53 6.45
C ALA A 70 16.22 4.03 6.70
N ARG A 71 15.37 4.81 7.39
CA ARG A 71 13.94 4.50 7.52
C ARG A 71 13.18 5.12 6.35
N ALA A 72 12.27 4.36 5.74
CA ALA A 72 11.42 4.92 4.69
C ALA A 72 10.48 5.99 5.27
N ARG A 73 10.31 7.10 4.55
CA ARG A 73 9.42 8.21 4.89
C ARG A 73 8.25 8.28 3.92
N ILE A 74 7.06 8.16 4.46
CA ILE A 74 5.79 8.24 3.75
C ILE A 74 5.08 9.51 4.18
N ARG A 75 4.66 10.30 3.19
CA ARG A 75 3.83 11.49 3.40
C ARG A 75 2.45 11.21 2.85
N ILE A 76 1.42 11.40 3.67
CA ILE A 76 0.03 11.24 3.24
C ILE A 76 -0.61 12.62 3.04
N ALA A 77 -1.08 12.90 1.83
CA ALA A 77 -1.86 14.09 1.56
C ALA A 77 -3.28 13.95 2.13
N ALA A 78 -3.85 15.02 2.67
CA ALA A 78 -5.18 15.00 3.28
C ALA A 78 -6.27 14.38 2.37
N PRO A 79 -6.33 14.69 1.06
CA PRO A 79 -7.33 14.09 0.16
C PRO A 79 -7.12 12.59 -0.13
N GLN A 80 -6.01 12.01 0.34
CA GLN A 80 -5.64 10.62 0.14
C GLN A 80 -5.41 9.91 1.48
N CYS A 81 -6.10 10.35 2.53
CA CYS A 81 -6.03 9.73 3.85
C CYS A 81 -6.89 8.45 3.89
N THR A 82 -6.53 7.46 3.06
CA THR A 82 -7.28 6.19 2.91
C THR A 82 -6.38 4.99 3.23
N PRO A 83 -6.94 3.86 3.72
CA PRO A 83 -6.19 2.62 3.91
C PRO A 83 -5.50 2.13 2.63
N LEU A 84 -6.14 2.28 1.47
CA LEU A 84 -5.57 1.92 0.17
C LEU A 84 -4.33 2.77 -0.16
N THR A 85 -4.38 4.08 0.09
CA THR A 85 -3.20 4.93 -0.11
C THR A 85 -2.05 4.51 0.81
N LEU A 86 -2.34 4.11 2.05
CA LEU A 86 -1.29 3.57 2.92
C LEU A 86 -0.71 2.28 2.36
N ALA A 87 -1.54 1.34 1.90
CA ALA A 87 -1.08 0.10 1.26
C ALA A 87 -0.20 0.40 0.03
N HIS A 88 -0.61 1.32 -0.82
CA HIS A 88 0.12 1.79 -1.99
C HIS A 88 1.53 2.28 -1.61
N GLU A 89 1.61 3.23 -0.67
CA GLU A 89 2.88 3.84 -0.29
C GLU A 89 3.80 2.85 0.45
N VAL A 90 3.25 2.01 1.33
CA VAL A 90 4.04 0.99 2.04
C VAL A 90 4.51 -0.10 1.07
N ALA A 91 3.80 -0.38 -0.02
CA ALA A 91 4.25 -1.31 -1.06
C ALA A 91 5.55 -0.84 -1.74
N HIS A 92 5.74 0.48 -1.92
CA HIS A 92 7.02 1.02 -2.37
C HIS A 92 8.16 0.71 -1.39
N VAL A 93 7.90 0.73 -0.08
CA VAL A 93 8.93 0.37 0.90
C VAL A 93 9.35 -1.09 0.73
N LEU A 94 8.38 -2.00 0.58
CA LEU A 94 8.63 -3.44 0.43
C LEU A 94 9.29 -3.80 -0.91
N ALA A 95 8.87 -3.14 -2.00
CA ALA A 95 9.44 -3.32 -3.32
C ALA A 95 10.81 -2.64 -3.51
N GLY A 96 11.11 -1.66 -2.66
CA GLY A 96 12.21 -0.71 -2.81
C GLY A 96 11.71 0.60 -3.41
N VAL A 97 12.08 1.72 -2.79
CA VAL A 97 11.53 3.07 -3.08
C VAL A 97 11.69 3.46 -4.56
N ASP A 98 12.76 3.02 -5.21
CA ASP A 98 13.04 3.32 -6.63
C ASP A 98 12.40 2.32 -7.62
N ALA A 99 11.63 1.32 -7.16
CA ALA A 99 11.09 0.27 -8.01
C ALA A 99 10.01 0.73 -8.99
N GLY A 100 9.44 1.93 -8.80
CA GLY A 100 8.27 2.41 -9.54
C GLY A 100 7.08 1.45 -9.36
N HIS A 101 6.20 1.39 -10.36
CA HIS A 101 4.99 0.54 -10.35
C HIS A 101 5.14 -0.74 -11.19
N GLY A 102 6.35 -1.32 -11.21
CA GLY A 102 6.66 -2.53 -11.97
C GLY A 102 6.12 -3.83 -11.32
N PRO A 103 6.43 -5.00 -11.90
CA PRO A 103 5.98 -6.30 -11.40
C PRO A 103 6.28 -6.57 -9.90
N ARG A 104 7.44 -6.12 -9.42
CA ARG A 104 7.82 -6.25 -8.00
C ARG A 104 6.95 -5.42 -7.08
N TYR A 105 6.62 -4.19 -7.49
CA TYR A 105 5.70 -3.32 -6.75
C TYR A 105 4.31 -3.95 -6.66
N ARG A 106 3.78 -4.43 -7.79
CA ARG A 106 2.45 -5.09 -7.81
C ARG A 106 2.39 -6.32 -6.90
N ARG A 107 3.47 -7.09 -6.79
CA ARG A 107 3.57 -8.19 -5.81
C ARG A 107 3.57 -7.69 -4.38
N ALA A 108 4.30 -6.60 -4.09
CA ALA A 108 4.32 -5.99 -2.77
C ALA A 108 2.94 -5.47 -2.37
N GLU A 109 2.25 -4.80 -3.29
CA GLU A 109 0.91 -4.27 -3.07
C GLU A 109 -0.09 -5.37 -2.77
N LEU A 110 -0.11 -6.45 -3.55
CA LEU A 110 -0.96 -7.61 -3.26
C LEU A 110 -0.70 -8.20 -1.88
N ASP A 111 0.58 -8.29 -1.46
CA ASP A 111 0.93 -8.81 -0.13
C ASP A 111 0.48 -7.87 0.99
N LEU A 112 0.50 -6.56 0.77
CA LEU A 112 -0.03 -5.59 1.73
C LEU A 112 -1.55 -5.60 1.79
N VAL A 113 -2.21 -5.66 0.64
CA VAL A 113 -3.66 -5.78 0.57
C VAL A 113 -4.12 -7.06 1.27
N PHE A 114 -3.42 -8.18 1.08
CA PHE A 114 -3.70 -9.39 1.84
C PHE A 114 -3.49 -9.22 3.35
N ALA A 115 -2.38 -8.60 3.76
CA ALA A 115 -2.11 -8.38 5.18
C ALA A 115 -3.09 -7.39 5.84
N MET A 116 -3.56 -6.39 5.10
CA MET A 116 -4.40 -5.30 5.62
C MET A 116 -5.88 -5.57 5.48
N PHE A 117 -6.31 -6.21 4.38
CA PHE A 117 -7.72 -6.36 4.00
C PHE A 117 -8.18 -7.82 3.80
N GLY A 118 -7.25 -8.75 3.58
CA GLY A 118 -7.55 -10.19 3.54
C GLY A 118 -7.54 -10.77 2.13
N SER A 119 -7.85 -12.06 2.02
CA SER A 119 -7.74 -12.78 0.74
C SER A 119 -8.71 -12.30 -0.35
N THR A 120 -9.89 -11.84 0.03
CA THR A 120 -10.93 -11.43 -0.92
C THR A 120 -10.51 -10.17 -1.67
N GLU A 121 -10.06 -9.17 -0.93
CA GLU A 121 -9.60 -7.87 -1.43
C GLU A 121 -8.31 -8.03 -2.22
N MET A 122 -7.40 -8.91 -1.77
CA MET A 122 -6.22 -9.27 -2.55
C MET A 122 -6.62 -9.88 -3.90
N GLN A 123 -7.63 -10.75 -3.92
CA GLN A 123 -8.10 -11.35 -5.16
C GLN A 123 -8.73 -10.31 -6.11
N TRP A 124 -9.48 -9.33 -5.60
CA TRP A 124 -10.02 -8.24 -6.43
C TRP A 124 -8.91 -7.47 -7.14
N LEU A 125 -7.82 -7.13 -6.43
CA LEU A 125 -6.69 -6.43 -7.02
C LEU A 125 -5.93 -7.31 -8.03
N LEU A 126 -5.77 -8.61 -7.74
CA LEU A 126 -5.15 -9.55 -8.67
C LEU A 126 -5.96 -9.66 -9.97
N ASP A 127 -7.28 -9.83 -9.87
CA ASP A 127 -8.17 -9.89 -11.02
C ASP A 127 -8.10 -8.60 -11.86
N ALA A 128 -7.99 -7.43 -11.19
CA ALA A 128 -7.83 -6.14 -11.87
C ALA A 128 -6.49 -6.03 -12.60
N PHE A 129 -5.38 -6.49 -11.99
CA PHE A 129 -4.08 -6.56 -12.67
C PHE A 129 -4.13 -7.49 -13.88
N GLU A 130 -4.73 -8.68 -13.76
CA GLU A 130 -4.88 -9.62 -14.87
C GLU A 130 -5.71 -9.02 -16.02
N ALA A 131 -6.85 -8.38 -15.70
CA ALA A 131 -7.71 -7.71 -16.69
C ALA A 131 -6.98 -6.60 -17.46
N MET A 132 -5.98 -5.96 -16.84
CA MET A 132 -5.17 -4.89 -17.42
C MET A 132 -3.84 -5.37 -18.00
N ASN A 133 -3.60 -6.69 -18.04
CA ASN A 133 -2.35 -7.31 -18.51
C ASN A 133 -1.11 -6.82 -17.73
N LEU A 134 -1.25 -6.64 -16.43
CA LEU A 134 -0.22 -6.14 -15.53
C LEU A 134 0.49 -7.32 -14.84
N GLU A 135 1.70 -7.63 -15.30
CA GLU A 135 2.51 -8.75 -14.78
C GLU A 135 2.86 -8.62 -13.29
N VAL A 136 2.64 -9.68 -12.50
CA VAL A 136 3.04 -9.71 -11.09
C VAL A 136 4.30 -10.56 -10.95
N ALA A 137 5.33 -10.04 -10.28
CA ALA A 137 6.55 -10.81 -10.01
C ALA A 137 6.34 -11.86 -8.92
N ASP A 138 7.24 -12.85 -8.88
CA ASP A 138 7.38 -13.73 -7.73
C ASP A 138 7.82 -12.95 -6.48
N ARG A 139 7.41 -13.47 -5.32
CA ARG A 139 7.77 -12.90 -4.01
C ARG A 139 9.22 -13.22 -3.65
N ASN A 140 9.95 -12.25 -3.10
CA ASN A 140 11.30 -12.44 -2.54
C ASN A 140 11.45 -12.02 -1.06
N TRP A 141 10.34 -11.76 -0.37
CA TRP A 141 10.24 -11.53 1.08
C TRP A 141 9.37 -12.62 1.73
N PRO A 142 9.35 -12.74 3.07
CA PRO A 142 8.48 -13.70 3.76
C PRO A 142 7.01 -13.54 3.36
N SER A 143 6.27 -14.65 3.27
CA SER A 143 4.83 -14.58 2.99
C SER A 143 4.13 -13.81 4.10
N PRO A 144 3.26 -12.83 3.77
CA PRO A 144 2.39 -12.28 4.76
C PRO A 144 1.48 -13.38 5.32
N THR A 145 1.19 -13.25 6.60
CA THR A 145 0.06 -13.90 7.26
C THR A 145 -1.08 -12.90 7.25
N GLU A 146 -2.32 -13.39 7.13
CA GLU A 146 -3.50 -12.52 7.19
C GLU A 146 -3.45 -11.72 8.50
N GLY A 147 -3.44 -10.39 8.39
CA GLY A 147 -3.35 -9.48 9.52
C GLY A 147 -4.69 -9.30 10.24
N PRO A 148 -4.74 -8.53 11.35
CA PRO A 148 -5.86 -8.52 12.29
C PRO A 148 -7.05 -7.69 11.78
N LEU A 149 -7.75 -8.18 10.75
CA LEU A 149 -8.95 -7.57 10.19
C LEU A 149 -10.22 -7.70 11.01
N GLN A 150 -10.14 -8.24 12.22
CA GLN A 150 -11.33 -8.25 13.05
C GLN A 150 -11.74 -6.83 13.45
N ARG A 151 -10.81 -5.86 13.53
CA ARG A 151 -11.13 -4.49 14.02
C ARG A 151 -11.65 -3.50 12.98
N LEU A 152 -11.29 -3.59 11.70
CA LEU A 152 -11.82 -2.64 10.70
C LEU A 152 -13.28 -2.96 10.34
N ILE A 153 -13.66 -4.23 10.42
CA ILE A 153 -15.04 -4.68 10.26
C ILE A 153 -15.91 -4.23 11.46
N ASP A 154 -15.34 -4.19 12.68
CA ASP A 154 -16.05 -3.76 13.89
C ASP A 154 -16.31 -2.23 13.96
N LEU A 155 -15.82 -1.45 13.00
CA LEU A 155 -15.98 0.02 12.93
C LEU A 155 -16.99 0.48 11.85
N ALA A 156 -17.55 -0.44 11.06
CA ALA A 156 -18.58 -0.19 10.05
C ALA A 156 -19.98 -0.57 10.57
#